data_AF-A0A533VJ07-F1
#
_entry.id   AF-A0A533VJ07-F1
#
_cell.length_a   1.000
_cell.length_b   1.000
_cell.length_c   1.000
_cell.angle_alpha   90.00
_cell.angle_beta   90.00
_cell.angle_gamma   90.00
#
_symmetry.space_group_name_H-M   'P 1'
#
loop_
_entity.id
_entity.type
_entity.pdbx_description
1 polymer ?
#
loop_
_entity_poly.entity_id
_entity_poly.type
_entity_poly.pdbx_seq_one_letter_code
_entity_poly.pdbx_strand_id
1 'polypeptide(L)'
;MRDDNAFEIDRAYDLLPHVVGASWATIWFRLNRIRRPSQDEFRRKVAEYFKILEPLVTVYSQSENFKEIIARIKNRHEEEIEKRFKRYIEYG
;
A
#
# COMPACT_ATOMS: atom_id res chain seq x y z
N MET A 1 -9.20 22.28 -5.77
CA MET A 1 -9.12 21.54 -4.49
C MET A 1 -7.97 22.12 -3.66
N ARG A 2 -8.12 22.39 -2.34
CA ARG A 2 -6.99 22.86 -1.51
C ARG A 2 -5.88 21.80 -1.54
N ASP A 3 -4.65 22.25 -1.75
CA ASP A 3 -3.43 21.42 -1.87
C ASP A 3 -3.30 20.43 -0.69
N ASP A 4 -3.76 20.83 0.50
CA ASP A 4 -3.70 20.08 1.75
C ASP A 4 -4.34 18.68 1.69
N ASN A 5 -5.52 18.53 1.07
CA ASN A 5 -6.21 17.22 1.00
C ASN A 5 -5.44 16.22 0.13
N ALA A 6 -4.80 16.76 -0.91
CA ALA A 6 -4.01 16.01 -1.86
C ALA A 6 -2.67 15.57 -1.22
N PHE A 7 -2.07 16.46 -0.41
CA PHE A 7 -0.90 16.17 0.39
C PHE A 7 -1.12 15.03 1.39
N GLU A 8 -2.25 15.03 2.12
CA GLU A 8 -2.51 13.99 3.13
C GLU A 8 -2.73 12.59 2.49
N ILE A 9 -3.32 12.52 1.30
CA ILE A 9 -3.45 11.25 0.56
C ILE A 9 -2.10 10.73 0.13
N ASP A 10 -1.27 11.59 -0.44
CA ASP A 10 0.07 11.24 -0.87
C ASP A 10 0.91 10.73 0.30
N ARG A 11 0.89 11.47 1.41
CA ARG A 11 1.54 11.07 2.66
C ARG A 11 1.03 9.73 3.19
N ALA A 12 -0.28 9.49 3.13
CA ALA A 12 -0.85 8.21 3.55
C ALA A 12 -0.27 7.07 2.71
N TYR A 13 -0.24 7.21 1.38
CA TYR A 13 0.34 6.19 0.50
C TYR A 13 1.84 5.99 0.67
N ASP A 14 2.59 7.02 1.07
CA ASP A 14 4.01 6.87 1.41
C ASP A 14 4.21 6.06 2.70
N LEU A 15 3.30 6.17 3.68
CA LEU A 15 3.41 5.53 4.99
C LEU A 15 2.78 4.13 5.06
N LEU A 16 1.66 3.90 4.36
CA LEU A 16 0.88 2.66 4.41
C LEU A 16 1.71 1.38 4.13
N PRO A 17 2.67 1.35 3.19
CA PRO A 17 3.49 0.16 2.95
C PRO A 17 4.37 -0.22 4.15
N HIS A 18 4.78 0.74 4.97
CA HIS A 18 5.59 0.48 6.16
C HIS A 18 4.74 -0.02 7.33
N VAL A 19 3.57 0.58 7.52
CA VAL A 19 2.65 0.22 8.60
C VAL A 19 1.92 -1.07 8.26
N VAL A 20 1.08 -1.07 7.24
CA VAL A 20 0.21 -2.22 6.92
C VAL A 20 0.99 -3.33 6.23
N GLY A 21 1.98 -2.99 5.42
CA GLY A 21 2.83 -3.99 4.76
C GLY A 21 3.87 -4.60 5.71
N ALA A 22 4.98 -3.88 5.92
CA ALA A 22 6.17 -4.41 6.58
C ALA A 22 5.96 -4.79 8.05
N SER A 23 5.25 -3.95 8.82
CA SER A 23 5.08 -4.21 10.26
C SER A 23 4.19 -5.43 10.51
N TRP A 24 3.10 -5.58 9.75
CA TRP A 24 2.20 -6.73 9.87
C TRP A 24 2.85 -8.01 9.35
N ALA A 25 3.58 -7.96 8.23
CA ALA A 25 4.38 -9.10 7.76
C ALA A 25 5.37 -9.57 8.85
N THR A 26 6.06 -8.62 9.50
CA THR A 26 7.00 -8.93 10.59
C THR A 26 6.30 -9.63 11.76
N ILE A 27 5.14 -9.15 12.19
CA ILE A 27 4.36 -9.80 13.26
C ILE A 27 3.93 -11.20 12.82
N TRP A 28 3.45 -11.35 11.59
CA TRP A 28 3.04 -12.65 11.05
C TRP A 28 4.18 -13.69 11.08
N PHE A 29 5.38 -13.34 10.62
CA PHE A 29 6.53 -14.25 10.69
C PHE A 29 6.92 -14.60 12.13
N ARG A 30 6.87 -13.63 13.05
CA ARG A 30 7.14 -13.87 14.48
C ARG A 30 6.13 -14.83 15.09
N LEU A 31 4.83 -14.65 14.84
CA LEU A 31 3.77 -15.53 15.33
C LEU A 31 3.92 -16.95 14.79
N ASN A 32 4.36 -17.09 13.54
CA ASN A 32 4.64 -18.39 12.91
C ASN A 32 6.02 -18.97 13.26
N ARG A 33 6.77 -18.34 14.18
CA ARG A 33 8.12 -18.74 14.61
C ARG A 33 9.16 -18.82 13.46
N ILE A 34 8.92 -18.10 12.36
CA ILE A 34 9.85 -17.99 11.24
C ILE A 34 10.82 -16.84 11.52
N ARG A 35 12.08 -17.16 11.83
CA ARG A 35 13.08 -16.16 12.25
C ARG A 35 13.82 -15.48 11.10
N ARG A 36 13.93 -16.15 9.95
CA ARG A 36 14.71 -15.70 8.79
C ARG A 36 13.95 -16.02 7.50
N PRO A 37 12.83 -15.33 7.23
CA PRO A 37 12.21 -15.47 5.92
C PRO A 37 13.22 -15.03 4.85
N SER A 38 13.16 -15.67 3.68
CA SER A 38 13.88 -15.15 2.53
C SER A 38 13.37 -13.76 2.18
N GLN A 39 14.16 -12.99 1.40
CA GLN A 39 13.67 -11.69 0.93
C GLN A 39 12.35 -11.86 0.18
N ASP A 40 12.23 -12.85 -0.71
CA ASP A 40 11.02 -13.08 -1.49
C ASP A 40 9.80 -13.44 -0.62
N GLU A 41 9.98 -14.28 0.38
CA GLU A 41 8.92 -14.62 1.32
C GLU A 41 8.42 -13.39 2.06
N PHE A 42 9.35 -12.57 2.56
CA PHE A 42 9.00 -11.34 3.26
C PHE A 42 8.26 -10.37 2.34
N ARG A 43 8.80 -10.15 1.15
CA ARG A 43 8.25 -9.26 0.14
C ARG A 43 6.85 -9.68 -0.33
N ARG A 44 6.63 -10.99 -0.57
CA ARG A 44 5.30 -11.54 -0.90
C ARG A 44 4.31 -11.29 0.22
N LYS A 45 4.70 -11.51 1.47
CA LYS A 45 3.82 -11.29 2.63
C LYS A 45 3.47 -9.81 2.79
N VAL A 46 4.42 -8.91 2.57
CA VAL A 46 4.18 -7.45 2.54
C VAL A 46 3.15 -7.08 1.47
N ALA A 47 3.31 -7.60 0.25
CA ALA A 47 2.38 -7.34 -0.85
C ALA A 47 0.97 -7.88 -0.56
N GLU A 48 0.86 -9.06 0.06
CA GLU A 48 -0.42 -9.65 0.49
C GLU A 48 -1.16 -8.75 1.47
N TYR A 49 -0.49 -8.23 2.50
CA TYR A 49 -1.10 -7.30 3.44
C TYR A 49 -1.48 -5.96 2.80
N PHE A 50 -0.66 -5.44 1.89
CA PHE A 50 -0.95 -4.19 1.22
C PHE A 50 -2.20 -4.29 0.32
N LYS A 51 -2.44 -5.45 -0.31
CA LYS A 51 -3.66 -5.71 -1.11
C LYS A 51 -4.95 -5.62 -0.29
N ILE A 52 -4.91 -5.81 1.02
CA ILE A 52 -6.09 -5.64 1.89
C ILE A 52 -6.61 -4.18 1.84
N LEU A 53 -5.76 -3.23 1.45
CA LEU A 53 -6.11 -1.82 1.31
C LEU A 53 -6.76 -1.47 -0.03
N GLU A 54 -6.88 -2.41 -0.97
CA GLU A 54 -7.52 -2.19 -2.26
C GLU A 54 -8.90 -1.55 -2.15
N PRO A 55 -9.78 -1.89 -1.18
CA PRO A 55 -11.07 -1.22 -1.01
C PRO A 55 -10.98 0.27 -0.68
N LEU A 56 -9.83 0.81 -0.22
CA LEU A 56 -9.69 2.25 0.06
C LEU A 56 -9.97 3.11 -1.18
N VAL A 57 -9.72 2.59 -2.38
CA VAL A 57 -9.97 3.31 -3.64
C VAL A 57 -11.47 3.49 -3.94
N THR A 58 -12.34 2.78 -3.24
CA THR A 58 -13.80 2.80 -3.43
C THR A 58 -14.57 3.44 -2.27
N VAL A 59 -13.88 3.97 -1.25
CA VAL A 59 -14.51 4.53 -0.03
C VAL A 59 -15.30 5.81 -0.30
N TYR A 60 -14.87 6.64 -1.26
CA TYR A 60 -15.54 7.90 -1.56
C TYR A 60 -16.70 7.73 -2.55
N SER A 61 -17.79 8.46 -2.33
CA SER A 61 -18.95 8.42 -3.22
C SER A 61 -18.56 8.92 -4.62
N GLN A 62 -19.11 8.31 -5.67
CA GLN A 62 -18.80 8.65 -7.06
C GLN A 62 -19.46 9.97 -7.53
N SER A 63 -19.81 10.85 -6.59
CA SER A 63 -20.35 12.18 -6.92
C SER A 63 -19.28 13.07 -7.56
N GLU A 64 -19.71 14.06 -8.36
CA GLU A 64 -18.81 14.98 -9.08
C GLU A 64 -17.76 15.62 -8.16
N ASN A 65 -18.15 15.91 -6.91
CA ASN A 65 -17.31 16.58 -5.92
C ASN A 65 -16.09 15.75 -5.48
N PHE A 66 -16.09 14.43 -5.68
CA PHE A 66 -15.01 13.54 -5.27
C PHE A 66 -14.21 12.96 -6.45
N LYS A 67 -14.53 13.30 -7.70
CA LYS A 67 -13.85 12.71 -8.86
C LYS A 67 -12.34 12.92 -8.84
N GLU A 68 -11.88 14.14 -8.52
CA GLU A 68 -10.45 14.44 -8.45
C GLU A 68 -9.73 13.64 -7.35
N ILE A 69 -10.34 13.54 -6.16
CA ILE A 69 -9.74 12.84 -5.03
C ILE A 69 -9.71 11.32 -5.27
N ILE A 70 -10.77 10.76 -5.86
CA ILE A 70 -10.85 9.36 -6.25
C ILE A 70 -9.79 9.03 -7.29
N ALA A 71 -9.62 9.89 -8.30
CA ALA A 71 -8.58 9.70 -9.32
C ALA A 71 -7.17 9.71 -8.69
N ARG A 72 -6.88 10.62 -7.77
CA ARG A 72 -5.58 10.67 -7.09
C ARG A 72 -5.32 9.43 -6.23
N ILE A 73 -6.32 8.97 -5.47
CA ILE A 73 -6.22 7.76 -4.64
C ILE A 73 -5.93 6.54 -5.52
N LYS A 74 -6.66 6.39 -6.64
CA LYS A 74 -6.42 5.30 -7.60
C LYS A 74 -5.00 5.34 -8.17
N ASN A 75 -4.58 6.49 -8.68
CA ASN A 75 -3.24 6.65 -9.26
C ASN A 75 -2.15 6.34 -8.23
N ARG A 76 -2.25 6.88 -6.99
CA ARG A 76 -1.28 6.63 -5.93
C ARG A 76 -1.28 5.17 -5.47
N HIS A 77 -2.43 4.51 -5.46
CA HIS A 77 -2.53 3.09 -5.14
C HIS A 77 -1.84 2.23 -6.19
N GLU A 78 -2.09 2.50 -7.48
CA GLU A 78 -1.46 1.79 -8.60
C GLU A 78 0.05 2.02 -8.62
N GLU A 79 0.51 3.26 -8.45
CA GLU A 79 1.95 3.59 -8.37
C GLU A 79 2.64 2.87 -7.22
N GLU A 80 2.03 2.82 -6.03
CA GLU A 80 2.63 2.10 -4.90
C GLU A 80 2.60 0.59 -5.12
N ILE A 81 1.54 0.03 -5.68
CA ILE A 81 1.52 -1.40 -6.07
C ILE A 81 2.64 -1.67 -7.07
N GLU A 82 2.79 -0.87 -8.11
CA GLU A 82 3.81 -1.05 -9.14
C GLU A 82 5.21 -0.91 -8.57
N LYS A 83 5.50 0.13 -7.78
CA LYS A 83 6.80 0.32 -7.11
C LYS A 83 7.14 -0.87 -6.23
N ARG A 84 6.18 -1.40 -5.47
CA ARG A 84 6.40 -2.55 -4.60
C ARG A 84 6.57 -3.82 -5.43
N PHE A 85 5.75 -4.04 -6.45
CA PHE A 85 5.88 -5.19 -7.36
C PHE A 85 7.24 -5.19 -8.06
N LYS A 86 7.66 -4.07 -8.65
CA LYS A 86 8.98 -3.90 -9.27
C LYS A 86 10.13 -4.06 -8.28
N ARG A 87 10.10 -3.38 -7.13
CA ARG A 87 11.14 -3.53 -6.10
C ARG A 87 11.23 -4.95 -5.55
N TYR A 88 10.13 -5.68 -5.54
CA TYR A 88 10.05 -7.00 -4.93
C TYR A 88 10.30 -8.15 -5.91
N ILE A 89 10.03 -7.97 -7.21
CA ILE A 89 10.22 -8.99 -8.24
C ILE A 89 11.44 -8.73 -9.13
N GLU A 90 11.75 -7.48 -9.50
CA GLU A 90 12.82 -7.18 -10.49
C GLU A 90 14.20 -6.92 -9.87
N TYR A 91 14.26 -6.48 -8.61
CA TYR A 91 15.51 -6.21 -7.87
C TYR A 91 15.76 -7.24 -6.75
N GLY A 92 15.27 -8.47 -6.91
CA GLY A 92 15.63 -9.63 -6.09
C GLY A 92 17.02 -10.15 -6.44
#